data_AF-A0A2J8R0Z1-F1
#
_entry.id   AF-A0A2J8R0Z1-F1
#
_cell.length_a   1.000
_cell.length_b   1.000
_cell.length_c   1.000
_cell.angle_alpha   90.00
_cell.angle_beta   90.00
_cell.angle_gamma   90.00
#
_symmetry.space_group_name_H-M   'P 1'
#
loop_
_entity.id
_entity.type
_entity.pdbx_description
1 polymer ?
#
loop_
_entity_poly.entity_id
_entity_poly.type
_entity_poly.pdbx_seq_one_letter_code
_entity_poly.pdbx_strand_id
1 'polypeptide(L)'
;VGPGEQPCLRTGDIPWDDKDFRMYFLWTALFWGGVMFYLLLKRSGREITWKDFVNNYLSKGVVDRLEVVNKRFVRVTFAPGKTPVDGQYVWFNIGSVDTFERNLETLQQELGIEGENRVPVVYIAESDGSFLLSMLPTVLIIAFLLYTIRRGPAGIGRTGRGMGGLFSVGETTAKVLKDEIDVKFKDVAGCEEAKLEIMEFVNFLKNP
;
A
#
# COMPACT_ATOMS: atom_id res chain seq x y z
N VAL A 1 -31.80 -47.59 3.32
CA VAL A 1 -32.47 -46.43 2.69
C VAL A 1 -32.87 -45.49 3.80
N GLY A 2 -32.42 -44.23 3.73
CA GLY A 2 -32.66 -43.20 4.74
C GLY A 2 -31.38 -42.42 4.99
N PRO A 3 -31.15 -41.29 4.29
CA PRO A 3 -29.87 -40.60 4.22
C PRO A 3 -29.60 -39.87 5.54
N GLY A 4 -28.35 -39.91 6.00
CA GLY A 4 -27.88 -39.04 7.07
C GLY A 4 -28.01 -37.59 6.61
N GLU A 5 -28.90 -36.86 7.26
CA GLU A 5 -29.04 -35.42 7.13
C GLU A 5 -27.69 -34.78 7.48
N GLN A 6 -26.98 -34.31 6.46
CA GLN A 6 -25.95 -33.31 6.64
C GLN A 6 -26.65 -32.02 7.07
N PRO A 7 -26.33 -31.43 8.24
CA PRO A 7 -26.88 -30.13 8.57
C PRO A 7 -26.33 -29.13 7.56
N CYS A 8 -27.24 -28.59 6.76
CA CYS A 8 -27.00 -27.47 5.86
C CYS A 8 -26.30 -26.37 6.67
N LEU A 9 -25.03 -26.09 6.34
CA LEU A 9 -24.33 -24.93 6.89
C LEU A 9 -25.19 -23.70 6.53
N ARG A 10 -25.87 -23.14 7.54
CA ARG A 10 -26.52 -21.84 7.40
C ARG A 10 -25.43 -20.81 7.14
N THR A 11 -25.33 -20.41 5.88
CA THR A 11 -24.54 -19.26 5.45
C THR A 11 -25.09 -18.02 6.15
N GLY A 12 -24.49 -17.64 7.28
CA GLY A 12 -24.88 -16.42 8.00
C GLY A 12 -24.42 -16.31 9.45
N ASP A 13 -24.11 -17.42 10.11
CA ASP A 13 -23.77 -17.37 11.54
C ASP A 13 -22.27 -17.15 11.73
N ILE A 14 -21.90 -15.93 12.13
CA ILE A 14 -20.52 -15.58 12.50
C ILE A 14 -20.08 -16.56 13.62
N PRO A 15 -18.91 -17.22 13.52
CA PRO A 15 -18.53 -18.34 14.39
C PRO A 15 -18.04 -17.86 15.77
N TRP A 16 -18.89 -17.17 16.51
CA TRP A 16 -18.59 -16.57 17.81
C TRP A 16 -18.24 -17.58 18.91
N ASP A 17 -18.53 -18.87 18.71
CA ASP A 17 -18.29 -19.91 19.72
C ASP A 17 -16.95 -20.63 19.55
N ASP A 18 -16.29 -20.44 18.40
CA ASP A 18 -14.95 -20.99 18.16
C ASP A 18 -13.91 -20.23 19.00
N LYS A 19 -13.16 -20.96 19.85
CA LYS A 19 -12.14 -20.38 20.74
C LYS A 19 -11.06 -19.62 19.98
N ASP A 20 -10.66 -20.13 18.83
CA ASP A 20 -9.63 -19.49 18.01
C ASP A 20 -10.20 -18.22 17.39
N PHE A 21 -11.43 -18.26 16.86
CA PHE A 21 -12.10 -17.08 16.32
C PHE A 21 -12.27 -15.96 17.37
N ARG A 22 -12.72 -16.31 18.58
CA ARG A 22 -12.88 -15.36 19.70
C ARG A 22 -11.55 -14.74 20.09
N MET A 23 -10.50 -15.55 20.17
CA MET A 23 -9.16 -15.06 20.52
C MET A 23 -8.64 -14.08 19.45
N TYR A 24 -8.71 -14.43 18.17
CA TYR A 24 -8.31 -13.51 17.09
C TYR A 24 -9.13 -12.23 17.05
N PHE A 25 -10.45 -12.32 17.29
CA PHE A 25 -11.31 -11.14 17.35
C PHE A 25 -10.92 -10.19 18.49
N LEU A 26 -10.66 -10.72 19.69
CA LEU A 26 -10.24 -9.90 20.84
C LEU A 26 -8.87 -9.24 20.61
N TRP A 27 -7.89 -9.96 20.04
CA TRP A 27 -6.57 -9.38 19.73
C TRP A 27 -6.67 -8.29 18.65
N THR A 28 -7.49 -8.49 17.62
CA THR A 28 -7.69 -7.47 16.57
C THR A 28 -8.44 -6.25 17.12
N ALA A 29 -9.47 -6.44 17.94
CA ALA A 29 -10.19 -5.35 18.60
C ALA A 29 -9.29 -4.55 19.55
N LEU A 30 -8.42 -5.21 20.32
CA LEU A 30 -7.44 -4.55 21.18
C LEU A 30 -6.38 -3.80 20.38
N PHE A 31 -5.89 -4.38 19.29
CA PHE A 31 -4.93 -3.72 18.40
C PHE A 31 -5.53 -2.45 17.76
N TRP A 32 -6.71 -2.58 17.14
CA TRP A 32 -7.39 -1.44 16.51
C TRP A 32 -7.86 -0.42 17.53
N GLY A 33 -8.30 -0.86 18.71
CA GLY A 33 -8.63 0.02 19.84
C GLY A 33 -7.41 0.81 20.31
N GLY A 34 -6.24 0.17 20.42
CA GLY A 34 -4.98 0.82 20.77
C GLY A 34 -4.49 1.80 19.71
N VAL A 35 -4.58 1.42 18.43
CA VAL A 35 -4.26 2.31 17.30
C VAL A 35 -5.20 3.50 17.27
N MET A 36 -6.51 3.28 17.43
CA MET A 36 -7.50 4.35 17.49
C MET A 36 -7.26 5.26 18.70
N PHE A 37 -6.97 4.69 19.88
CA PHE A 37 -6.64 5.47 21.07
C PHE A 37 -5.36 6.29 20.89
N TYR A 38 -4.33 5.73 20.25
CA TYR A 38 -3.12 6.46 19.90
C TYR A 38 -3.41 7.61 18.93
N LEU A 39 -4.25 7.39 17.91
CA LEU A 39 -4.66 8.43 16.98
C LEU A 39 -5.52 9.51 17.64
N LEU A 40 -6.37 9.15 18.61
CA LEU A 40 -7.15 10.09 19.42
C LEU A 40 -6.27 10.89 20.39
N LEU A 41 -5.21 10.28 20.93
CA LEU A 41 -4.22 10.95 21.77
C LEU A 41 -3.22 11.80 20.97
N LYS A 42 -3.12 11.61 19.64
CA LYS A 42 -2.29 12.43 18.77
C LYS A 42 -2.86 13.85 18.77
N ARG A 43 -2.32 14.70 19.65
CA ARG A 43 -2.74 16.10 19.77
C ARG A 43 -2.52 16.81 18.45
N SER A 44 -3.60 17.37 17.90
CA SER A 44 -3.54 18.23 16.73
C SER A 44 -2.99 19.59 17.13
N GLY A 45 -2.04 20.12 16.36
CA GLY A 45 -1.55 21.48 16.54
C GLY A 45 -2.52 22.51 15.97
N ARG A 46 -2.57 23.70 16.58
CA ARG A 46 -3.39 24.81 16.08
C ARG A 46 -2.63 25.59 15.01
N GLU A 47 -3.23 25.70 13.82
CA GLU A 47 -2.72 26.55 12.75
C GLU A 47 -2.98 28.02 13.07
N ILE A 48 -1.97 28.87 12.88
CA ILE A 48 -2.05 30.34 13.04
C ILE A 48 -1.46 31.05 11.82
N THR A 49 -1.70 32.37 11.74
CA THR A 49 -1.07 33.21 10.73
C THR A 49 0.25 33.80 11.23
N TRP A 50 1.11 34.23 10.32
CA TRP A 50 2.32 34.99 10.66
C TRP A 50 2.02 36.22 11.53
N LYS A 51 0.98 36.98 11.18
CA LYS A 51 0.58 38.18 11.94
C LYS A 51 0.12 37.83 13.35
N ASP A 52 -0.61 36.72 13.50
CA ASP A 52 -1.04 36.23 14.81
C ASP A 52 0.17 35.78 15.65
N PHE A 53 1.12 35.08 15.02
CA PHE A 53 2.39 34.69 15.65
C PHE A 53 3.12 35.91 16.23
N VAL A 54 3.32 36.94 15.42
CA VAL A 54 4.08 38.14 15.79
C VAL A 54 3.40 38.90 16.93
N ASN A 55 2.10 39.18 16.78
CA ASN A 55 1.38 40.04 17.73
C ASN A 55 1.04 39.35 19.04
N ASN A 56 0.75 38.04 19.01
CA ASN A 56 0.24 37.34 20.19
C ASN A 56 1.29 36.51 20.93
N TYR A 57 2.44 36.21 20.31
CA TYR A 57 3.45 35.35 20.92
C TYR A 57 4.85 35.98 20.89
N LEU A 58 5.33 36.42 19.72
CA LEU A 58 6.69 36.95 19.60
C LEU A 58 6.86 38.26 20.39
N SER A 59 5.94 39.22 20.22
CA SER A 59 5.96 40.50 20.94
C SER A 59 5.83 40.35 22.47
N LYS A 60 5.23 39.25 22.93
CA LYS A 60 5.04 38.96 24.36
C LYS A 60 6.22 38.22 24.98
N GLY A 61 7.24 37.86 24.19
CA GLY A 61 8.43 37.15 24.65
C GLY A 61 8.11 35.78 25.27
N VAL A 62 7.08 35.09 24.79
CA VAL A 62 6.70 33.75 25.29
C VAL A 62 7.31 32.61 24.47
N VAL A 63 8.02 32.94 23.39
CA VAL A 63 8.63 31.99 22.45
C VAL A 63 10.05 31.68 22.92
N ASP A 64 10.38 30.39 23.03
CA ASP A 64 11.73 29.91 23.34
C ASP A 64 12.53 29.64 22.06
N ARG A 65 11.93 28.96 21.08
CA ARG A 65 12.57 28.62 19.81
C ARG A 65 11.55 28.40 18.70
N LEU A 66 12.02 28.53 17.46
CA LEU A 66 11.23 28.25 16.26
C LEU A 66 11.79 27.02 15.55
N GLU A 67 10.95 26.03 15.36
CA GLU A 67 11.33 24.75 14.75
C GLU A 67 10.78 24.67 13.33
N VAL A 68 11.66 24.73 12.34
CA VAL A 68 11.29 24.61 10.93
C VAL A 68 11.19 23.13 10.58
N VAL A 69 9.95 22.62 10.49
CA VAL A 69 9.68 21.21 10.23
C VAL A 69 9.54 20.96 8.73
N ASN A 70 10.36 20.05 8.20
CA ASN A 70 10.36 19.64 6.79
C ASN A 70 10.44 20.79 5.78
N LYS A 71 10.93 21.97 6.20
CA LYS A 71 10.94 23.22 5.41
C LYS A 71 9.55 23.67 4.91
N ARG A 72 8.47 23.16 5.49
CA ARG A 72 7.08 23.43 5.07
C ARG A 72 6.34 24.35 6.03
N PHE A 73 6.57 24.13 7.33
CA PHE A 73 5.92 24.90 8.37
C PHE A 73 6.89 25.15 9.53
N VAL A 74 6.55 26.14 10.35
CA VAL A 74 7.29 26.48 11.56
C VAL A 74 6.42 26.14 12.76
N ARG A 75 6.95 25.30 13.64
CA ARG A 75 6.38 25.00 14.95
C ARG A 75 6.96 25.97 15.97
N VAL A 76 6.09 26.60 16.75
CA VAL A 76 6.46 27.55 17.79
C VAL A 76 6.58 26.81 19.11
N THR A 77 7.79 26.82 19.68
CA THR A 77 8.06 26.23 20.98
C THR A 77 8.07 27.32 22.04
N PHE A 78 7.27 27.14 23.09
CA PHE A 78 7.10 28.11 24.17
C PHE A 78 8.11 27.89 25.29
N ALA A 79 8.45 28.97 25.99
CA ALA A 79 9.22 28.88 27.22
C ALA A 79 8.51 28.00 28.26
N PRO A 80 9.26 27.25 29.09
CA PRO A 80 8.70 26.36 30.08
C PRO A 80 7.71 27.11 31.00
N GLY A 81 6.46 26.65 31.04
CA GLY A 81 5.40 27.25 31.85
C GLY A 81 4.53 28.31 31.15
N LYS A 82 4.79 28.67 29.88
CA LYS A 82 3.98 29.63 29.11
C LYS A 82 3.25 29.03 27.89
N THR A 83 2.95 27.74 27.94
CA THR A 83 2.20 27.05 26.88
C THR A 83 0.76 27.56 26.79
N PRO A 84 0.16 27.58 25.59
CA PRO A 84 -1.26 27.90 25.43
C PRO A 84 -2.13 26.96 26.28
N VAL A 85 -3.30 27.46 26.69
CA VAL A 85 -4.25 26.85 27.65
C VAL A 85 -4.60 25.39 27.32
N ASP A 86 -4.52 24.99 26.06
CA ASP A 86 -4.89 23.65 25.57
C ASP A 86 -3.70 22.67 25.46
N GLY A 87 -2.48 23.10 25.79
CA GLY A 87 -1.27 22.28 25.65
C GLY A 87 -1.00 21.81 24.20
N GLN A 88 -1.65 22.44 23.23
CA GLN A 88 -1.45 22.23 21.79
C GLN A 88 -0.27 23.09 21.33
N TYR A 89 0.61 22.51 20.51
CA TYR A 89 1.62 23.30 19.82
C TYR A 89 0.97 24.16 18.74
N VAL A 90 1.59 25.29 18.44
CA VAL A 90 1.07 26.26 17.48
C VAL A 90 2.02 26.30 16.29
N TRP A 91 1.47 26.31 15.08
CA TRP A 91 2.28 26.21 13.87
C TRP A 91 1.69 27.05 12.73
N PHE A 92 2.53 27.44 11.78
CA PHE A 92 2.11 28.16 10.58
C PHE A 92 2.91 27.72 9.35
N ASN A 93 2.26 27.73 8.19
CA ASN A 93 2.88 27.39 6.92
C ASN A 93 3.85 28.49 6.45
N ILE A 94 4.98 28.08 5.88
CA ILE A 94 5.95 28.98 5.26
C ILE A 94 6.10 28.62 3.78
N GLY A 95 6.20 29.64 2.93
CA GLY A 95 6.46 29.44 1.50
C GLY A 95 7.93 29.09 1.24
N SER A 96 8.83 29.94 1.73
CA SER A 96 10.27 29.66 1.70
C SER A 96 10.93 29.98 3.04
N VAL A 97 11.89 29.13 3.40
CA VAL A 97 12.67 29.23 4.63
C VAL A 97 13.44 30.56 4.66
N ASP A 98 14.04 30.95 3.55
CA ASP A 98 14.82 32.18 3.43
C ASP A 98 13.98 33.45 3.62
N THR A 99 12.70 33.42 3.20
CA THR A 99 11.80 34.57 3.40
C THR A 99 11.37 34.66 4.87
N PHE A 100 11.12 33.51 5.50
CA PHE A 100 10.82 33.46 6.92
C PHE A 100 11.99 33.97 7.76
N GLU A 101 13.22 33.54 7.50
CA GLU A 101 14.41 33.99 8.25
C GLU A 101 14.65 35.49 8.11
N ARG A 102 14.56 36.03 6.89
CA ARG A 102 14.71 37.47 6.65
C ARG A 102 13.63 38.28 7.38
N ASN A 103 12.37 37.85 7.29
CA ASN A 103 11.27 38.54 7.98
C ASN A 103 11.43 38.47 9.51
N LEU A 104 11.89 37.33 10.03
CA LEU A 104 12.14 37.15 11.45
C LEU A 104 13.30 38.03 11.93
N GLU A 105 14.37 38.15 11.15
CA GLU A 105 15.51 39.01 11.46
C GLU A 105 15.09 40.49 11.48
N THR A 106 14.37 40.96 10.46
CA THR A 106 13.83 42.33 10.41
C THR A 106 12.93 42.62 11.61
N LEU A 107 12.03 41.71 11.97
CA LEU A 107 11.15 41.91 13.12
C LEU A 107 11.89 41.91 14.46
N GLN A 108 12.90 41.06 14.62
CA GLN A 108 13.70 41.07 15.84
C GLN A 108 14.50 42.37 15.98
N GLN A 109 14.97 42.94 14.87
CA GLN A 109 15.61 44.25 14.85
C GLN A 109 14.61 45.37 15.20
N GLU A 110 13.41 45.35 14.61
CA GLU A 110 12.35 46.33 14.91
C GLU A 110 11.88 46.29 16.38
N LEU A 111 11.83 45.09 16.97
CA LEU A 111 11.48 44.90 18.39
C LEU A 111 12.66 45.17 19.34
N GLY A 112 13.85 45.49 18.83
CA GLY A 112 15.04 45.74 19.64
C GLY A 112 15.56 44.51 20.38
N ILE A 113 15.34 43.31 19.83
CA ILE A 113 15.77 42.05 20.43
C ILE A 113 17.24 41.80 20.03
N GLU A 114 18.16 42.11 20.94
CA GLU A 114 19.60 41.98 20.72
C GLU A 114 20.20 40.71 21.34
N GLY A 115 21.23 40.16 20.67
CA GLY A 115 22.14 39.16 21.22
C GLY A 115 21.47 37.88 21.75
N GLU A 116 21.51 37.71 23.07
CA GLU A 116 21.09 36.51 23.81
C GLU A 116 19.58 36.28 23.82
N ASN A 117 18.77 37.33 23.60
CA ASN A 117 17.31 37.20 23.55
C ASN A 117 16.78 36.84 22.16
N ARG A 118 17.67 36.67 21.17
CA ARG A 118 17.26 36.25 19.82
C ARG A 118 16.69 34.85 19.86
N VAL A 119 15.56 34.67 19.19
CA VAL A 119 14.88 33.38 19.14
C VAL A 119 15.63 32.46 18.18
N PRO A 120 16.20 31.33 18.64
CA PRO A 120 16.92 30.40 17.78
C PRO A 120 15.96 29.68 16.82
N VAL A 121 16.41 29.52 15.58
CA VAL A 121 15.73 28.75 14.53
C VAL A 121 16.39 27.38 14.42
N VAL A 122 15.63 26.30 14.62
CA VAL A 122 16.09 24.91 14.57
C VAL A 122 15.42 24.19 13.42
N TYR A 123 16.18 23.52 12.57
CA TYR A 123 15.62 22.74 11.46
C TYR A 123 15.41 21.30 11.87
N ILE A 124 14.20 20.79 11.68
CA ILE A 124 13.84 19.42 12.01
C ILE A 124 13.27 18.74 10.76
N ALA A 125 13.82 17.57 10.44
CA ALA A 125 13.24 16.68 9.44
C ALA A 125 12.47 15.58 10.17
N GLU A 126 11.15 15.72 10.24
CA GLU A 126 10.27 14.71 10.87
C GLU A 126 9.66 13.81 9.79
N SER A 127 9.68 12.50 10.00
CA SER A 127 8.96 11.55 9.14
C SER A 127 7.55 11.37 9.70
N ASP A 128 6.54 11.94 9.03
CA ASP A 128 5.16 12.03 9.54
C ASP A 128 4.42 10.67 9.66
N GLY A 129 5.08 9.54 9.43
CA GLY A 129 4.42 8.23 9.34
C GLY A 129 3.49 8.10 8.12
N SER A 130 3.29 9.20 7.38
CA SER A 130 2.61 9.25 6.09
C SER A 130 3.19 8.25 5.09
N PHE A 131 4.48 7.95 5.19
CA PHE A 131 5.13 6.90 4.41
C PHE A 131 4.53 5.51 4.69
N LEU A 132 4.25 5.18 5.95
CA LEU A 132 3.63 3.90 6.32
C LEU A 132 2.18 3.82 5.83
N LEU A 133 1.43 4.91 5.94
CA LEU A 133 0.07 5.00 5.38
C LEU A 133 0.08 4.91 3.85
N SER A 134 1.08 5.48 3.16
CA SER A 134 1.23 5.34 1.71
C SER A 134 1.59 3.92 1.26
N MET A 135 2.16 3.10 2.15
CA MET A 135 2.44 1.69 1.91
C MET A 135 1.23 0.79 2.21
N LEU A 136 0.15 1.33 2.78
CA LEU A 136 -1.04 0.55 3.10
C LEU A 136 -1.73 -0.05 1.85
N PRO A 137 -1.90 0.68 0.73
CA PRO A 137 -2.48 0.11 -0.49
C PRO A 137 -1.62 -1.02 -1.08
N THR A 138 -0.29 -0.87 -1.09
CA THR A 138 0.62 -1.90 -1.61
C THR A 138 0.64 -3.13 -0.71
N VAL A 139 0.68 -2.94 0.61
CA VAL A 139 0.60 -4.04 1.58
C VAL A 139 -0.75 -4.75 1.50
N LEU A 140 -1.87 -4.03 1.30
CA LEU A 140 -3.18 -4.65 1.10
C LEU A 140 -3.24 -5.52 -0.16
N ILE A 141 -2.67 -5.05 -1.28
CA ILE A 141 -2.58 -5.84 -2.51
C ILE A 141 -1.73 -7.10 -2.28
N ILE A 142 -0.56 -6.96 -1.65
CA ILE A 142 0.32 -8.09 -1.35
C ILE A 142 -0.38 -9.08 -0.42
N ALA A 143 -1.02 -8.60 0.65
CA ALA A 143 -1.77 -9.44 1.58
C ALA A 143 -2.94 -10.15 0.89
N PHE A 144 -3.67 -9.46 0.01
CA PHE A 144 -4.73 -10.05 -0.79
C PHE A 144 -4.21 -11.11 -1.75
N LEU A 145 -3.10 -10.86 -2.46
CA LEU A 145 -2.47 -11.84 -3.34
C LEU A 145 -1.95 -13.05 -2.57
N LEU A 146 -1.30 -12.84 -1.42
CA LEU A 146 -0.85 -13.94 -0.56
C LEU A 146 -2.03 -14.75 -0.02
N TYR A 147 -3.15 -14.10 0.30
CA TYR A 147 -4.37 -14.76 0.75
C TYR A 147 -5.02 -15.59 -0.36
N THR A 148 -5.11 -15.09 -1.60
CA THR A 148 -5.65 -15.84 -2.73
C THR A 148 -4.75 -17.00 -3.13
N ILE A 149 -3.43 -16.83 -3.09
CA ILE A 149 -2.47 -17.93 -3.28
C ILE A 149 -2.65 -18.98 -2.18
N ARG A 150 -2.85 -18.57 -0.92
CA ARG A 150 -2.96 -19.50 0.20
C ARG A 150 -4.32 -20.22 0.27
N ARG A 151 -5.37 -19.67 -0.35
CA ARG A 151 -6.72 -20.29 -0.41
C ARG A 151 -7.10 -20.89 -1.77
N GLY A 152 -6.40 -20.55 -2.84
CA GLY A 152 -6.66 -21.09 -4.17
C GLY A 152 -6.00 -22.46 -4.39
N PRO A 153 -6.48 -23.27 -5.36
CA PRO A 153 -5.82 -24.51 -5.77
C PRO A 153 -4.42 -24.30 -6.37
N ALA A 154 -4.01 -23.06 -6.60
CA ALA A 154 -2.69 -22.62 -7.06
C ALA A 154 -1.77 -22.16 -5.91
N GLY A 155 -1.89 -22.76 -4.73
CA GLY A 155 -0.99 -22.48 -3.61
C GLY A 155 0.46 -22.90 -3.90
N ILE A 156 1.39 -22.00 -3.59
CA ILE A 156 2.86 -22.14 -3.59
C ILE A 156 3.29 -23.18 -2.53
N GLY A 157 2.84 -24.42 -2.73
CA GLY A 157 3.10 -25.57 -1.88
C GLY A 157 2.95 -26.89 -2.63
N ARG A 158 2.53 -26.86 -3.90
CA ARG A 158 2.63 -28.01 -4.80
C ARG A 158 3.72 -27.74 -5.83
N THR A 159 4.96 -28.01 -5.44
CA THR A 159 6.14 -28.17 -6.31
C THR A 159 5.95 -29.34 -7.29
N GLY A 160 4.94 -29.29 -8.15
CA GLY A 160 4.74 -30.41 -9.07
C GLY A 160 3.62 -30.37 -10.09
N ARG A 161 2.79 -29.32 -10.19
CA ARG A 161 1.80 -29.29 -11.29
C ARG A 161 1.25 -27.90 -11.56
N GLY A 162 1.66 -27.35 -12.70
CA GLY A 162 0.89 -26.35 -13.45
C GLY A 162 1.03 -24.92 -12.94
N MET A 163 2.16 -24.28 -13.24
CA MET A 163 2.20 -22.84 -13.50
C MET A 163 1.41 -22.55 -14.79
N GLY A 164 0.09 -22.76 -14.75
CA GLY A 164 -0.86 -22.57 -15.85
C GLY A 164 -1.63 -21.25 -15.76
N GLY A 165 -1.06 -20.25 -15.09
CA GLY A 165 -1.60 -18.90 -15.03
C GLY A 165 -0.86 -18.01 -16.04
N LEU A 166 -1.57 -17.52 -17.04
CA LEU A 166 -1.17 -16.49 -18.02
C LEU A 166 0.01 -16.80 -18.98
N PHE A 167 0.92 -17.73 -18.64
CA PHE A 167 2.08 -18.08 -19.47
C PHE A 167 1.95 -19.42 -20.23
N SER A 168 0.80 -20.10 -20.14
CA SER A 168 0.53 -21.36 -20.85
C SER A 168 0.00 -21.19 -22.28
N VAL A 169 -0.12 -19.95 -22.78
CA VAL A 169 -0.68 -19.63 -24.11
C VAL A 169 0.39 -19.83 -25.20
N GLY A 170 0.92 -21.04 -25.32
CA GLY A 170 1.99 -21.29 -26.30
C GLY A 170 2.36 -22.75 -26.54
N GLU A 171 1.89 -23.70 -25.73
CA GLU A 171 2.10 -25.11 -26.08
C GLU A 171 1.15 -25.49 -27.22
N THR A 172 1.73 -25.79 -28.38
CA THR A 172 0.98 -26.22 -29.56
C THR A 172 0.19 -27.49 -29.21
N THR A 173 -1.07 -27.55 -29.62
CA THR A 173 -1.92 -28.75 -29.50
C THR A 173 -1.52 -29.85 -30.50
N ALA A 174 -0.27 -29.82 -30.98
CA ALA A 174 0.25 -30.76 -31.95
C ALA A 174 0.47 -32.12 -31.29
N LYS A 175 -0.31 -33.12 -31.72
CA LYS A 175 -0.08 -34.52 -31.37
C LYS A 175 0.87 -35.12 -32.39
N VAL A 176 2.11 -35.39 -31.99
CA VAL A 176 3.04 -36.19 -32.81
C VAL A 176 2.60 -37.64 -32.73
N LEU A 177 1.94 -38.12 -33.78
CA LEU A 177 1.61 -39.53 -33.95
C LEU A 177 2.88 -40.27 -34.38
N LYS A 178 3.34 -41.23 -33.56
CA LYS A 178 4.51 -42.08 -33.87
C LYS A 178 4.11 -43.46 -34.39
N ASP A 179 2.82 -43.78 -34.34
CA ASP A 179 2.31 -45.08 -34.75
C ASP A 179 2.15 -45.15 -36.27
N GLU A 180 2.45 -46.31 -36.84
CA GLU A 180 2.24 -46.57 -38.27
C GLU A 180 0.73 -46.58 -38.56
N ILE A 181 0.28 -45.65 -39.41
CA ILE A 181 -1.11 -45.58 -39.85
C ILE A 181 -1.31 -46.62 -40.97
N ASP A 182 -2.24 -47.54 -40.79
CA ASP A 182 -2.48 -48.68 -41.69
C ASP A 182 -3.36 -48.38 -42.91
N VAL A 183 -3.92 -47.17 -42.99
CA VAL A 183 -4.81 -46.72 -44.07
C VAL A 183 -4.01 -46.38 -45.34
N LYS A 184 -4.38 -46.98 -46.49
CA LYS A 184 -3.76 -46.70 -47.80
C LYS A 184 -4.69 -45.93 -48.73
N PHE A 185 -4.15 -45.31 -49.77
CA PHE A 185 -4.93 -44.56 -50.78
C PHE A 185 -6.01 -45.38 -51.52
N LYS A 186 -5.86 -46.71 -51.53
CA LYS A 186 -6.84 -47.67 -52.07
C LYS A 186 -8.08 -47.83 -51.16
N ASP A 187 -7.94 -47.55 -49.87
CA ASP A 187 -8.99 -47.72 -48.86
C ASP A 187 -9.87 -46.47 -48.72
N VAL A 188 -9.55 -45.41 -49.47
CA VAL A 188 -10.36 -44.19 -49.58
C VAL A 188 -11.21 -44.28 -50.84
N ALA A 189 -12.52 -44.07 -50.78
CA ALA A 189 -13.38 -44.04 -51.96
C ALA A 189 -13.63 -42.60 -52.42
N GLY A 190 -13.63 -42.35 -53.73
CA GLY A 190 -13.89 -41.01 -54.31
C GLY A 190 -12.70 -40.04 -54.29
N CYS A 191 -12.96 -38.81 -54.76
CA CYS A 191 -12.02 -37.67 -54.82
C CYS A 191 -10.71 -37.97 -55.58
N GLU A 192 -10.83 -38.44 -56.83
CA GLU A 192 -9.69 -38.85 -57.67
C GLU A 192 -8.70 -37.72 -57.97
N GLU A 193 -9.22 -36.49 -58.18
CA GLU A 193 -8.40 -35.30 -58.44
C GLU A 193 -7.55 -34.91 -57.22
N ALA A 194 -8.15 -34.83 -56.02
CA ALA A 194 -7.43 -34.55 -54.77
C ALA A 194 -6.44 -35.67 -54.38
N LYS A 195 -6.73 -36.93 -54.73
CA LYS A 195 -5.78 -38.04 -54.56
C LYS A 195 -4.54 -37.87 -55.44
N LEU A 196 -4.71 -37.37 -56.66
CA LEU A 196 -3.62 -37.17 -57.60
C LEU A 196 -2.68 -36.05 -57.12
N GLU A 197 -3.24 -34.92 -56.66
CA GLU A 197 -2.46 -33.83 -56.05
C GLU A 197 -1.68 -34.29 -54.82
N ILE A 198 -2.31 -35.02 -53.88
CA ILE A 198 -1.63 -35.51 -52.67
C ILE A 198 -0.58 -36.59 -53.01
N MET A 199 -0.84 -37.43 -54.02
CA MET A 199 0.08 -38.46 -54.46
C MET A 199 1.36 -37.86 -55.06
N GLU A 200 1.29 -36.70 -55.71
CA GLU A 200 2.47 -35.96 -56.20
C GLU A 200 3.38 -35.55 -55.04
N PHE A 201 2.84 -34.97 -53.96
CA PHE A 201 3.63 -34.64 -52.77
C PHE A 201 4.25 -35.89 -52.12
N VAL A 202 3.52 -37.01 -52.07
CA VAL A 202 4.08 -38.27 -51.55
C VAL A 202 5.18 -38.82 -52.47
N ASN A 203 5.03 -38.68 -53.79
CA ASN A 203 6.05 -39.13 -54.75
C ASN A 203 7.32 -38.28 -54.64
N PHE A 204 7.18 -36.96 -54.49
CA PHE A 204 8.27 -36.03 -54.22
C PHE A 204 9.06 -36.42 -52.95
N LEU A 205 8.35 -36.82 -51.88
CA LEU A 205 9.01 -37.27 -50.64
C LEU A 205 9.66 -38.66 -50.75
N LYS A 206 9.17 -39.54 -51.65
CA LYS A 206 9.69 -40.89 -51.84
C LYS A 206 10.91 -40.95 -52.77
N ASN A 207 10.92 -40.11 -53.81
CA ASN A 207 11.99 -39.99 -54.78
C ASN A 207 12.42 -38.52 -54.86
N PRO A 208 13.27 -38.08 -53.92
CA PRO A 208 13.67 -36.67 -53.81
C PRO A 208 14.50 -36.19 -55.00
#